data_AF-A0A158B8Z3-F1
#
_entry.id   AF-A0A158B8Z3-F1
#
_cell.length_a   1.000
_cell.length_b   1.000
_cell.length_c   1.000
_cell.angle_alpha   90.00
_cell.angle_beta   90.00
_cell.angle_gamma   90.00
#
_symmetry.space_group_name_H-M   'P 1'
#
loop_
_entity.id
_entity.type
_entity.pdbx_description
1 polymer ?
#
loop_
_entity_poly.entity_id
_entity_poly.type
_entity_poly.pdbx_seq_one_letter_code
_entity_poly.pdbx_strand_id
1 'polypeptide(L)'
;MLAGLLAPVLERGHWHTLAHLVAAEAALARLHDVLASEAVLRRVAPGLNAKSAVDEAVRWLNKAARDEARAAVKCLRSLPHLV
;
A
#
# COMPACT_ATOMS: atom_id res chain seq x y z
N MET A 1 13.25 2.64 -1.68
CA MET A 1 14.66 3.11 -1.65
C MET A 1 14.79 4.20 -0.58
N LEU A 2 14.48 3.86 0.69
CA LEU A 2 14.32 4.82 1.78
C LEU A 2 15.42 4.71 2.86
N ALA A 3 16.21 3.64 2.85
CA ALA A 3 17.27 3.39 3.83
C ALA A 3 18.35 4.49 3.87
N GLY A 4 18.74 5.05 2.73
CA GLY A 4 19.72 6.15 2.67
C GLY A 4 19.15 7.51 3.12
N LEU A 5 17.84 7.72 2.96
CA LEU A 5 17.14 8.95 3.36
C LEU A 5 16.89 9.02 4.87
N LEU A 6 16.82 7.86 5.54
CA LEU A 6 16.55 7.75 6.97
C LEU A 6 17.81 7.65 7.84
N ALA A 7 19.01 7.68 7.23
CA ALA A 7 20.30 7.68 7.94
C ALA A 7 20.40 8.71 9.09
N PRO A 8 19.92 9.96 8.94
CA PRO A 8 19.97 10.94 10.04
C PRO A 8 19.04 10.58 11.23
N VAL A 9 17.99 9.80 10.99
CA VAL A 9 17.03 9.34 12.01
C VAL A 9 17.55 8.09 12.72
N LEU A 10 18.31 7.24 12.01
CA LEU A 10 19.06 6.12 12.56
C LEU A 10 20.11 6.59 13.57
N GLU A 11 20.85 7.66 13.25
CA GLU A 11 21.88 8.24 14.13
C GLU A 11 21.32 8.86 15.42
N ARG A 12 20.04 9.26 15.44
CA ARG A 12 19.37 9.84 16.61
C ARG A 12 18.74 8.79 17.54
N GLY A 13 18.89 7.50 17.26
CA GLY A 13 18.35 6.43 18.10
C GLY A 13 16.83 6.22 17.97
N HIS A 14 16.17 6.81 16.96
CA HIS A 14 14.73 6.75 16.75
C HIS A 14 14.30 5.48 15.98
N TRP A 15 14.88 4.34 16.34
CA TRP A 15 14.67 3.05 15.67
C TRP A 15 13.20 2.64 15.58
N HIS A 16 12.41 2.97 16.61
CA HIS A 16 10.98 2.68 16.65
C HIS A 16 10.22 3.50 15.59
N THR A 17 10.50 4.80 15.48
CA THR A 17 9.91 5.68 14.45
C THR A 17 10.27 5.20 13.04
N LEU A 18 11.51 4.75 12.84
CA LEU A 18 11.97 4.17 11.58
C LEU A 18 11.23 2.88 11.21
N ALA A 19 11.03 1.98 12.18
CA ALA A 19 10.27 0.76 11.97
C ALA A 19 8.81 1.06 11.56
N HIS A 20 8.18 2.06 12.18
CA HIS A 20 6.84 2.50 11.78
C HIS A 20 6.80 3.14 10.40
N LEU A 21 7.81 3.95 10.02
CA LEU A 21 7.91 4.55 8.69
C LEU A 21 8.12 3.51 7.59
N VAL A 22 8.98 2.51 7.82
CA VAL A 22 9.19 1.39 6.90
C VAL A 22 7.92 0.55 6.77
N ALA A 23 7.22 0.29 7.88
CA ALA A 23 5.94 -0.42 7.85
C ALA A 23 4.87 0.37 7.07
N ALA A 24 4.82 1.69 7.21
CA ALA A 24 3.93 2.56 6.46
C ALA A 24 4.28 2.59 4.95
N GLU A 25 5.57 2.67 4.59
CA GLU A 25 6.03 2.59 3.20
C GLU A 25 5.61 1.26 2.56
N ALA A 26 5.84 0.13 3.26
CA ALA A 26 5.46 -1.19 2.78
C ALA A 26 3.93 -1.31 2.58
N ALA A 27 3.12 -0.78 3.50
CA ALA A 27 1.66 -0.77 3.37
C ALA A 27 1.20 0.08 2.18
N LEU A 28 1.83 1.24 1.94
CA LEU A 28 1.53 2.11 0.80
C LEU A 28 1.94 1.47 -0.54
N ALA A 29 3.08 0.77 -0.58
CA ALA A 29 3.51 0.04 -1.77
C ALA A 29 2.52 -1.08 -2.13
N ARG A 30 2.06 -1.86 -1.14
CA ARG A 30 1.05 -2.91 -1.36
C ARG A 30 -0.28 -2.33 -1.88
N LEU A 31 -0.71 -1.19 -1.35
CA LEU A 31 -1.90 -0.49 -1.87
C LEU A 31 -1.71 -0.05 -3.32
N HIS A 32 -0.54 0.51 -3.66
CA HIS A 32 -0.22 0.91 -5.03
C HIS A 32 -0.28 -0.27 -6.01
N ASP A 33 0.28 -1.43 -5.64
CA ASP A 33 0.29 -2.62 -6.49
C ASP A 33 -1.13 -3.16 -6.77
N VAL A 34 -2.03 -3.09 -5.79
CA VAL A 34 -3.45 -3.45 -5.96
C VAL A 34 -4.13 -2.51 -6.95
N LEU A 35 -3.92 -1.20 -6.83
CA LEU A 35 -4.48 -0.19 -7.73
C LEU A 35 -3.93 -0.34 -9.16
N ALA A 36 -2.63 -0.61 -9.30
CA ALA A 36 -2.01 -0.87 -10.60
C ALA A 36 -2.59 -2.13 -11.27
N SER A 37 -2.80 -3.19 -10.49
CA SER A 37 -3.42 -4.44 -10.97
C SER A 37 -4.86 -4.22 -11.45
N GLU A 38 -5.64 -3.40 -10.73
CA GLU A 38 -6.99 -3.01 -11.15
C GLU A 38 -6.98 -2.23 -12.46
N ALA A 39 -6.07 -1.26 -12.61
CA ALA A 39 -5.93 -0.48 -13.84
C ALA A 39 -5.60 -1.37 -15.05
N VAL A 40 -4.70 -2.35 -14.89
CA VAL A 40 -4.37 -3.33 -15.93
C VAL A 40 -5.60 -4.17 -16.27
N LEU A 41 -6.32 -4.67 -15.27
CA LEU A 41 -7.52 -5.48 -15.46
C LEU A 41 -8.60 -4.72 -16.23
N ARG A 42 -8.88 -3.46 -15.86
CA ARG A 42 -9.83 -2.59 -16.58
C ARG A 42 -9.43 -2.33 -18.03
N ARG A 43 -8.13 -2.29 -18.33
CA ARG A 43 -7.61 -2.12 -19.69
C ARG A 43 -7.78 -3.37 -20.56
N VAL A 44 -7.63 -4.57 -20.00
CA VAL A 44 -7.75 -5.83 -20.75
C VAL A 44 -9.18 -6.39 -20.78
N ALA A 45 -10.03 -5.98 -19.83
CA ALA A 45 -11.42 -6.40 -19.70
C ALA A 45 -12.25 -6.31 -21.00
N PRO A 46 -12.16 -5.25 -21.84
CA PRO A 46 -12.93 -5.19 -23.08
C PRO A 46 -12.56 -6.27 -24.11
N GLY A 47 -11.36 -6.85 -24.02
CA GLY A 47 -10.88 -7.94 -24.88
C GLY A 47 -11.16 -9.34 -24.32
N LEU A 48 -11.67 -9.45 -23.10
CA LEU A 48 -11.98 -10.72 -22.45
C LEU A 48 -13.48 -10.98 -22.52
N ASN A 49 -13.88 -12.06 -23.19
CA ASN A 49 -15.29 -12.51 -23.24
C ASN A 49 -15.73 -13.21 -21.94
N ALA A 50 -15.34 -12.66 -20.79
CA ALA A 50 -15.54 -13.23 -19.46
C ALA A 50 -15.89 -12.13 -18.44
N LYS A 51 -16.94 -11.37 -18.74
CA LYS A 51 -17.39 -10.21 -17.94
C LYS A 51 -17.57 -10.53 -16.45
N SER A 52 -18.15 -11.68 -16.11
CA SER A 52 -18.37 -12.10 -14.72
C SER A 52 -17.06 -12.31 -13.95
N ALA A 53 -16.05 -12.91 -14.59
CA ALA A 53 -14.73 -13.12 -14.01
C ALA A 53 -13.98 -11.80 -13.82
N VAL A 54 -14.13 -10.85 -14.75
CA VAL A 54 -13.61 -9.49 -14.61
C VAL A 54 -14.29 -8.77 -13.44
N ASP A 55 -15.63 -8.81 -13.36
CA ASP A 55 -16.39 -8.16 -12.28
C ASP A 55 -16.02 -8.75 -10.91
N GLU A 56 -15.79 -10.06 -10.84
CA GLU A 56 -15.31 -10.71 -9.63
C GLU A 56 -13.88 -10.29 -9.28
N ALA A 57 -12.94 -10.30 -10.23
CA ALA A 57 -11.59 -9.83 -9.99
C ALA A 57 -11.54 -8.35 -9.57
N VAL A 58 -12.36 -7.48 -10.16
CA VAL A 58 -12.52 -6.08 -9.73
C VAL A 58 -13.08 -5.98 -8.31
N ARG A 59 -14.05 -6.82 -7.93
CA ARG A 59 -14.57 -6.87 -6.54
C ARG A 59 -13.50 -7.29 -5.54
N TRP A 60 -12.70 -8.30 -5.87
CA TRP A 60 -11.60 -8.75 -5.02
C TRP A 60 -10.52 -7.68 -4.86
N LEU A 61 -10.13 -7.00 -5.95
CA LEU A 61 -9.16 -5.91 -5.91
C LEU A 61 -9.67 -4.71 -5.10
N ASN A 62 -10.95 -4.34 -5.25
CA ASN A 62 -11.56 -3.29 -4.44
C ASN A 62 -11.58 -3.63 -2.94
N LYS A 63 -11.84 -4.89 -2.59
CA LYS A 63 -11.76 -5.35 -1.19
C LYS A 63 -10.33 -5.25 -0.66
N ALA A 64 -9.36 -5.77 -1.41
CA ALA A 64 -7.94 -5.70 -1.05
C ALA A 64 -7.47 -4.24 -0.89
N ALA A 65 -7.85 -3.33 -1.79
CA ALA A 65 -7.49 -1.93 -1.69
C ALA A 65 -8.04 -1.27 -0.41
N ARG A 66 -9.28 -1.61 0.00
CA ARG A 66 -9.86 -1.11 1.26
C ARG A 66 -9.13 -1.65 2.49
N ASP A 67 -8.78 -2.93 2.48
CA ASP A 67 -8.08 -3.58 3.59
C ASP A 67 -6.66 -3.02 3.74
N GLU A 68 -5.93 -2.88 2.63
CA GLU A 68 -4.59 -2.28 2.61
C GLU A 68 -4.61 -0.78 2.95
N ALA A 69 -5.61 -0.02 2.47
CA ALA A 69 -5.79 1.37 2.87
C ALA A 69 -6.07 1.51 4.37
N ARG A 70 -6.88 0.62 4.94
CA ARG A 70 -7.15 0.60 6.39
C ARG A 70 -5.89 0.25 7.17
N ALA A 71 -5.08 -0.69 6.69
CA ALA A 71 -3.80 -1.03 7.29
C ALA A 71 -2.82 0.15 7.23
N ALA A 72 -2.70 0.81 6.07
CA ALA A 72 -1.87 1.99 5.90
C ALA A 72 -2.29 3.13 6.85
N VAL A 73 -3.59 3.43 6.95
CA VAL A 73 -4.11 4.43 7.91
C VAL A 73 -3.81 4.04 9.35
N LYS A 74 -3.93 2.76 9.72
CA LYS A 74 -3.59 2.28 11.06
C LYS A 74 -2.10 2.47 11.35
N CYS A 75 -1.22 2.13 10.40
CA CYS A 75 0.21 2.35 10.50
C CYS A 75 0.55 3.84 10.65
N LEU A 76 -0.05 4.71 9.83
CA LEU A 76 0.16 6.15 9.90
C LEU A 76 -0.31 6.76 11.24
N ARG A 77 -1.45 6.29 11.78
CA ARG A 77 -1.95 6.71 13.10
C ARG A 77 -1.10 6.20 14.26
N SER A 78 -0.36 5.12 14.06
CA SER A 78 0.57 4.58 15.06
C SER A 78 1.94 5.23 15.03
N LEU A 79 2.20 6.13 14.07
CA LEU A 79 3.44 6.92 14.08
C LEU A 79 3.44 7.81 15.33
N PRO A 80 4.52 7.80 16.12
CA PRO A 80 4.65 8.74 17.23
C PRO A 80 4.52 10.15 16.67
N HIS A 81 3.71 11.00 17.32
CA HIS A 81 3.61 12.41 16.95
C HIS A 81 5.03 12.97 16.90
N LEU A 82 5.48 13.37 15.71
CA LEU A 82 6.75 14.07 15.51
C LEU A 82 6.62 15.39 16.28
N VAL A 83 7.07 15.39 17.54
CA VAL A 83 7.41 16.59 18.31
C VAL A 83 8.90 16.82 18.14
#